data_AF-A0A2K3V2A4-F1
#
_entry.id   AF-A0A2K3V2A4-F1
#
_cell.length_a   1.000
_cell.length_b   1.000
_cell.length_c   1.000
_cell.angle_alpha   90.00
_cell.angle_beta   90.00
_cell.angle_gamma   90.00
#
_symmetry.space_group_name_H-M   'P 1'
#
loop_
_entity.id
_entity.type
_entity.pdbx_description
1 polymer ?
#
loop_
_entity_poly.entity_id
_entity_poly.type
_entity_poly.pdbx_seq_one_letter_code
_entity_poly.pdbx_strand_id
1 'polypeptide(L)'
;MSAGENYSKAQEFAVQADVAYPVPFYDRTLWKAAVDHSYAAASMEASNRDYNAYLAQLYTKTQWWINAYNAWDKLGELNDTEKTWASLSAAKLAYLALQRGDNAAAKTYVDKGMGWADSASLQAIMKRLQ
;
A
#
# COMPACT_ATOMS: atom_id res chain seq x y z
N MET A 1 0.46 -18.75 -17.66
CA MET A 1 0.61 -18.79 -16.20
C MET A 1 -0.73 -18.45 -15.57
N SER A 2 -1.18 -19.23 -14.60
CA SER A 2 -2.44 -19.05 -13.85
C SER A 2 -2.33 -17.94 -12.81
N ALA A 3 -3.46 -17.57 -12.19
CA ALA A 3 -3.47 -16.60 -11.10
C ALA A 3 -2.67 -17.10 -9.88
N GLY A 4 -2.83 -18.38 -9.50
CA GLY A 4 -2.09 -18.99 -8.39
C GLY A 4 -0.59 -19.12 -8.66
N GLU A 5 -0.18 -19.40 -9.91
CA GLU A 5 1.23 -19.41 -10.29
C GLU A 5 1.85 -18.01 -10.21
N ASN A 6 1.13 -16.98 -10.67
CA ASN A 6 1.54 -15.58 -10.50
C ASN A 6 1.66 -15.19 -9.02
N TYR A 7 0.67 -15.56 -8.20
CA TYR A 7 0.69 -15.27 -6.76
C TYR A 7 1.90 -15.92 -6.07
N SER A 8 2.18 -17.18 -6.38
CA SER A 8 3.34 -17.90 -5.83
C SER A 8 4.67 -17.25 -6.27
N LYS A 9 4.79 -16.88 -7.56
CA LYS A 9 5.98 -16.17 -8.06
C LYS A 9 6.19 -14.82 -7.41
N ALA A 10 5.11 -14.08 -7.15
CA ALA A 10 5.18 -12.82 -6.45
C ALA A 10 5.80 -12.97 -5.05
N GLN A 11 5.39 -14.01 -4.32
CA GLN A 11 5.95 -14.34 -3.00
C GLN A 11 7.42 -14.75 -3.08
N GLU A 12 7.78 -15.61 -4.03
CA GLU A 12 9.18 -16.00 -4.25
C GLU A 12 10.08 -14.79 -4.51
N PHE A 13 9.66 -13.89 -5.40
CA PHE A 13 10.43 -12.68 -5.70
C PHE A 13 10.50 -11.73 -4.50
N ALA A 14 9.43 -11.59 -3.72
CA ALA A 14 9.43 -10.77 -2.51
C ALA A 14 10.46 -11.27 -1.48
N VAL A 15 10.55 -12.60 -1.28
CA VAL A 15 11.54 -13.21 -0.37
C VAL A 15 12.96 -12.98 -0.88
N GLN A 16 13.20 -13.15 -2.18
CA GLN A 16 14.52 -12.87 -2.78
C GLN A 16 14.88 -11.39 -2.66
N ALA A 17 13.90 -10.50 -2.85
CA ALA A 17 14.08 -9.06 -2.74
C ALA A 17 14.42 -8.62 -1.32
N ASP A 18 13.82 -9.25 -0.30
CA ASP A 18 14.13 -9.01 1.12
C ASP A 18 15.59 -9.35 1.46
N VAL A 19 16.15 -10.39 0.83
CA VAL A 19 17.56 -10.77 1.00
C VAL A 19 18.49 -9.83 0.22
N ALA A 20 18.11 -9.47 -1.00
CA ALA A 20 18.96 -8.72 -1.92
C ALA A 20 19.01 -7.21 -1.63
N TYR A 21 17.93 -6.63 -1.09
CA TYR A 21 17.78 -5.18 -0.97
C TYR A 21 17.49 -4.77 0.48
N PRO A 22 18.40 -4.00 1.13
CA PRO A 22 18.19 -3.53 2.50
C PRO A 22 16.96 -2.63 2.67
N VAL A 23 16.55 -1.94 1.60
CA VAL A 23 15.39 -1.04 1.60
C VAL A 23 14.46 -1.44 0.47
N PRO A 24 13.17 -1.72 0.77
CA PRO A 24 12.19 -2.04 -0.26
C PRO A 24 11.78 -0.78 -1.01
N PHE A 25 11.84 -0.87 -2.34
CA PHE A 25 11.45 0.20 -3.25
C PHE A 25 11.03 -0.41 -4.59
N TYR A 26 9.94 0.09 -5.17
CA TYR A 26 9.32 -0.51 -6.36
C TYR A 26 10.30 -0.68 -7.53
N ASP A 27 11.15 0.31 -7.81
CA ASP A 27 12.06 0.28 -8.97
C ASP A 27 13.20 -0.74 -8.85
N ARG A 28 13.34 -1.43 -7.70
CA ARG A 28 14.31 -2.53 -7.58
C ARG A 28 13.79 -3.74 -8.35
N THR A 29 14.65 -4.36 -9.16
CA THR A 29 14.27 -5.42 -10.11
C THR A 29 13.40 -6.53 -9.50
N LEU A 30 13.80 -7.09 -8.35
CA LEU A 30 13.01 -8.17 -7.71
C LEU A 30 11.71 -7.66 -7.07
N TRP A 31 11.68 -6.43 -6.53
CA TRP A 31 10.45 -5.84 -6.00
C TRP A 31 9.46 -5.52 -7.10
N LYS A 32 9.93 -5.00 -8.23
CA LYS A 32 9.12 -4.79 -9.43
C LYS A 32 8.52 -6.11 -9.92
N ALA A 33 9.35 -7.15 -10.04
CA ALA A 33 8.87 -8.48 -10.43
C ALA A 33 7.80 -9.02 -9.46
N ALA A 34 8.02 -8.88 -8.15
CA ALA A 34 7.03 -9.29 -7.15
C ALA A 34 5.68 -8.56 -7.32
N VAL A 35 5.73 -7.24 -7.51
CA VAL A 35 4.53 -6.41 -7.71
C VAL A 35 3.83 -6.76 -9.03
N ASP A 36 4.57 -6.90 -10.13
CA ASP A 36 4.02 -7.21 -11.46
C ASP A 36 3.28 -8.56 -11.45
N HIS A 37 3.86 -9.59 -10.83
CA HIS A 37 3.22 -10.88 -10.68
C HIS A 37 2.02 -10.84 -9.73
N SER A 38 2.12 -10.11 -8.62
CA SER A 38 0.98 -9.95 -7.72
C SER A 38 -0.18 -9.22 -8.39
N TYR A 39 0.13 -8.22 -9.22
CA TYR A 39 -0.85 -7.49 -10.00
C TYR A 39 -1.52 -8.38 -11.05
N ALA A 40 -0.75 -9.23 -11.75
CA ALA A 40 -1.29 -10.20 -12.69
C ALA A 40 -2.25 -11.18 -11.98
N ALA A 41 -1.88 -11.73 -10.82
CA ALA A 41 -2.76 -12.61 -10.05
C ALA A 41 -4.08 -11.92 -9.66
N ALA A 42 -3.99 -10.72 -9.06
CA ALA A 42 -5.16 -9.94 -8.64
C ALA A 42 -6.04 -9.51 -9.82
N SER A 43 -5.47 -9.28 -11.00
CA SER A 43 -6.23 -8.90 -12.20
C SER A 43 -6.95 -10.10 -12.84
N MET A 44 -6.34 -11.28 -12.80
CA MET A 44 -6.93 -12.51 -13.33
C MET A 44 -8.11 -13.00 -12.48
N GLU A 45 -8.04 -12.81 -11.16
CA GLU A 45 -9.10 -13.16 -10.22
C GLU A 45 -9.47 -11.94 -9.36
N ALA A 46 -10.13 -10.96 -9.97
CA ALA A 46 -10.45 -9.68 -9.33
C ALA A 46 -11.27 -9.79 -8.04
N SER A 47 -12.07 -10.85 -7.87
CA SER A 47 -12.85 -11.10 -6.65
C SER A 47 -12.06 -11.83 -5.55
N ASN A 48 -10.85 -12.31 -5.84
CA ASN A 48 -10.03 -13.02 -4.85
C ASN A 48 -9.40 -12.03 -3.88
N ARG A 49 -9.94 -11.98 -2.65
CA ARG A 49 -9.52 -11.02 -1.63
C ARG A 49 -8.04 -11.17 -1.26
N ASP A 50 -7.53 -12.41 -1.19
CA ASP A 50 -6.16 -12.68 -0.76
C ASP A 50 -5.14 -12.15 -1.76
N TYR A 51 -5.41 -12.28 -3.06
CA TYR A 51 -4.55 -11.71 -4.10
C TYR A 51 -4.54 -10.18 -4.07
N ASN A 52 -5.72 -9.58 -3.86
CA ASN A 52 -5.85 -8.13 -3.76
C ASN A 52 -5.17 -7.57 -2.49
N ALA A 53 -5.34 -8.24 -1.34
CA ALA A 53 -4.73 -7.85 -0.08
C ALA A 53 -3.20 -7.97 -0.14
N TYR A 54 -2.69 -9.03 -0.77
CA TYR A 54 -1.24 -9.19 -0.96
C TYR A 54 -0.65 -8.13 -1.89
N LEU A 55 -1.35 -7.78 -2.98
CA LEU A 55 -0.95 -6.68 -3.84
C LEU A 55 -0.88 -5.35 -3.07
N ALA A 56 -1.89 -5.05 -2.23
CA ALA A 56 -1.91 -3.86 -1.39
C ALA A 56 -0.76 -3.83 -0.37
N GLN A 57 -0.43 -4.99 0.21
CA GLN A 57 0.72 -5.17 1.09
C GLN A 57 2.04 -4.88 0.35
N LEU A 58 2.22 -5.41 -0.86
CA LEU A 58 3.42 -5.17 -1.67
C LEU A 58 3.54 -3.69 -2.08
N TYR A 59 2.46 -3.02 -2.48
CA TYR A 59 2.48 -1.58 -2.72
C TYR A 59 2.88 -0.79 -1.47
N THR A 60 2.39 -1.18 -0.29
CA THR A 60 2.76 -0.55 0.97
C THR A 60 4.24 -0.76 1.28
N LYS A 61 4.73 -1.99 1.15
CA LYS A 61 6.12 -2.36 1.41
C LYS A 61 7.10 -1.66 0.47
N THR A 62 6.75 -1.57 -0.81
CA THR A 62 7.57 -0.95 -1.86
C THR A 62 7.38 0.57 -1.97
N GLN A 63 6.64 1.17 -1.05
CA GLN A 63 6.42 2.62 -0.95
C GLN A 63 5.66 3.23 -2.13
N TRP A 64 4.88 2.43 -2.84
CA TRP A 64 4.02 2.90 -3.92
C TRP A 64 2.69 3.44 -3.36
N TRP A 65 2.79 4.54 -2.61
CA TRP A 65 1.77 4.97 -1.64
C TRP A 65 0.38 5.19 -2.22
N ILE A 66 0.25 5.77 -3.42
CA ILE A 66 -1.06 6.00 -4.03
C ILE A 66 -1.73 4.68 -4.46
N ASN A 67 -0.94 3.74 -4.98
CA ASN A 67 -1.43 2.42 -5.34
C ASN A 67 -1.80 1.61 -4.09
N ALA A 68 -1.01 1.70 -3.03
CA ALA A 68 -1.33 1.09 -1.73
C ALA A 68 -2.66 1.61 -1.18
N TYR A 69 -2.80 2.93 -1.07
CA TYR A 69 -4.01 3.58 -0.58
C TYR A 69 -5.25 3.15 -1.38
N ASN A 70 -5.17 3.20 -2.70
CA ASN A 70 -6.28 2.83 -3.58
C ASN A 70 -6.63 1.34 -3.48
N ALA A 71 -5.63 0.46 -3.27
CA ALA A 71 -5.88 -0.96 -3.12
C ALA A 71 -6.57 -1.26 -1.78
N TRP A 72 -6.09 -0.68 -0.68
CA TRP A 72 -6.73 -0.82 0.62
C TRP A 72 -8.16 -0.27 0.66
N ASP A 73 -8.40 0.87 0.00
CA ASP A 73 -9.74 1.47 -0.08
C ASP A 73 -10.76 0.59 -0.81
N LYS A 74 -10.30 -0.22 -1.77
CA LYS A 74 -11.16 -1.13 -2.55
C LYS A 74 -11.42 -2.48 -1.88
N LEU A 75 -10.60 -2.87 -0.90
CA LEU A 75 -10.66 -4.20 -0.26
C LEU A 75 -11.85 -4.40 0.68
N GLY A 76 -12.57 -3.33 1.02
CA GLY A 76 -13.76 -3.38 1.88
C GLY A 76 -13.39 -3.54 3.35
N GLU A 77 -13.88 -4.60 4.00
CA GLU A 77 -13.58 -4.90 5.40
C GLU A 77 -12.09 -5.27 5.57
N LEU A 78 -11.39 -4.47 6.37
CA LEU A 78 -9.97 -4.64 6.69
C LEU A 78 -9.81 -5.18 8.11
N ASN A 79 -8.89 -6.12 8.31
CA ASN A 79 -8.46 -6.51 9.65
C ASN A 79 -7.55 -5.43 10.27
N ASP A 80 -7.21 -5.57 11.56
CA ASP A 80 -6.45 -4.54 12.29
C ASP A 80 -5.04 -4.29 11.73
N THR A 81 -4.40 -5.32 11.18
CA THR A 81 -3.09 -5.18 10.53
C THR A 81 -3.21 -4.43 9.21
N GLU A 82 -4.21 -4.79 8.39
CA GLU A 82 -4.48 -4.12 7.12
C GLU A 82 -4.89 -2.66 7.33
N LYS A 83 -5.70 -2.36 8.35
CA LYS A 83 -6.05 -0.99 8.76
C LYS A 83 -4.82 -0.17 9.08
N THR A 84 -3.83 -0.77 9.75
CA THR A 84 -2.56 -0.10 10.06
C THR A 84 -1.77 0.22 8.80
N TRP A 85 -1.69 -0.71 7.83
CA TRP A 85 -1.02 -0.46 6.55
C TRP A 85 -1.76 0.56 5.67
N ALA A 86 -3.09 0.50 5.66
CA ALA A 86 -3.94 1.48 4.98
C ALA A 86 -3.73 2.88 5.57
N SER A 87 -3.78 3.02 6.90
CA SER A 87 -3.48 4.26 7.62
C SER A 87 -2.08 4.80 7.32
N LEU A 88 -1.06 3.92 7.27
CA LEU A 88 0.30 4.32 6.89
C LEU A 88 0.35 4.92 5.47
N SER A 89 -0.31 4.28 4.50
CA SER A 89 -0.35 4.79 3.12
C SER A 89 -1.02 6.18 3.05
N ALA A 90 -2.11 6.37 3.78
CA ALA A 90 -2.79 7.65 3.90
C ALA A 90 -1.91 8.72 4.56
N ALA A 91 -1.21 8.39 5.65
CA ALA A 91 -0.30 9.32 6.32
C ALA A 91 0.83 9.80 5.40
N LYS A 92 1.37 8.90 4.57
CA LYS A 92 2.41 9.25 3.58
C LYS A 92 1.88 10.18 2.50
N LEU A 93 0.69 9.90 1.94
CA LEU A 93 0.07 10.77 0.95
C LEU A 93 -0.31 12.14 1.54
N ALA A 94 -0.85 12.16 2.77
CA ALA A 94 -1.16 13.39 3.49
C ALA A 94 0.09 14.26 3.68
N TYR A 95 1.21 13.66 4.08
CA TYR A 95 2.48 14.37 4.23
C TYR A 95 2.98 14.94 2.90
N LEU A 96 2.95 14.15 1.82
CA LEU A 96 3.35 14.61 0.49
C LEU A 96 2.45 15.73 -0.05
N ALA A 97 1.14 15.66 0.20
CA ALA A 97 0.20 16.72 -0.15
C ALA A 97 0.51 18.01 0.63
N LEU A 98 0.73 17.91 1.94
CA LEU A 98 1.10 19.04 2.79
C LEU A 98 2.41 19.71 2.31
N GLN A 99 3.43 18.92 1.96
CA GLN A 99 4.69 19.45 1.44
C GLN A 99 4.53 20.25 0.14
N ARG A 100 3.52 19.92 -0.68
CA ARG A 100 3.19 20.64 -1.90
C ARG A 100 2.27 21.85 -1.67
N GLY A 101 1.87 22.11 -0.42
CA GLY A 101 0.91 23.16 -0.06
C GLY A 101 -0.55 22.82 -0.36
N ASP A 102 -0.85 21.56 -0.70
CA ASP A 102 -2.22 21.10 -0.97
C ASP A 102 -2.89 20.64 0.33
N ASN A 103 -3.34 21.62 1.12
CA ASN A 103 -3.98 21.38 2.42
C ASN A 103 -5.30 20.62 2.29
N ALA A 104 -6.01 20.80 1.17
CA ALA A 104 -7.28 20.12 0.91
C ALA A 104 -7.05 18.62 0.69
N ALA A 105 -6.12 18.23 -0.19
CA ALA A 105 -5.77 16.83 -0.37
C ALA A 105 -5.15 16.23 0.88
N ALA A 106 -4.29 16.97 1.59
CA ALA A 106 -3.71 16.52 2.85
C ALA A 106 -4.81 16.17 3.87
N LYS A 107 -5.82 17.04 4.03
CA LYS A 107 -6.95 16.79 4.92
C LYS A 107 -7.77 15.56 4.51
N THR A 108 -8.06 15.40 3.21
CA THR A 108 -8.77 14.21 2.70
C THR A 108 -8.06 12.91 3.09
N TYR A 109 -6.73 12.85 2.91
CA TYR A 109 -5.95 11.68 3.29
C TYR A 109 -5.88 11.49 4.81
N VAL A 110 -5.78 12.57 5.59
CA VAL A 110 -5.81 12.49 7.06
C VAL A 110 -7.12 11.88 7.56
N ASP A 111 -8.25 12.43 7.11
CA ASP A 111 -9.57 12.00 7.56
C ASP A 111 -9.81 10.53 7.20
N LYS A 112 -9.46 10.12 5.97
CA LYS A 112 -9.55 8.71 5.56
C LYS A 112 -8.63 7.82 6.39
N GLY A 113 -7.38 8.21 6.58
CA GLY A 113 -6.39 7.44 7.33
C GLY A 113 -6.82 7.18 8.77
N MET A 114 -7.36 8.22 9.44
CA MET A 114 -7.88 8.11 10.80
C MET A 114 -9.09 7.19 10.89
N GLY A 115 -9.90 7.12 9.83
CA GLY A 115 -11.01 6.17 9.71
C GLY A 115 -10.58 4.69 9.65
N TRP A 116 -9.36 4.40 9.18
CA TRP A 116 -8.78 3.06 9.26
C TRP A 116 -8.09 2.80 10.59
N ALA A 117 -7.14 3.66 10.95
CA ALA A 117 -6.46 3.61 12.24
C ALA A 117 -5.88 4.99 12.58
N ASP A 118 -6.26 5.54 13.73
CA ASP A 118 -5.74 6.83 14.20
C ASP A 118 -4.29 6.66 14.68
N SER A 119 -3.35 7.25 13.93
CA SER A 119 -1.91 7.14 14.20
C SER A 119 -1.33 8.50 14.58
N ALA A 120 -0.26 8.48 15.39
CA ALA A 120 0.44 9.70 15.79
C ALA A 120 0.91 10.56 14.59
N SER A 121 1.23 9.92 13.46
CA SER A 121 1.59 10.62 12.22
C SER A 121 0.41 11.43 11.66
N LEU A 122 -0.78 10.84 11.61
CA LEU A 122 -1.99 11.50 11.14
C LEU A 122 -2.40 12.64 12.07
N GLN A 123 -2.35 12.41 13.39
CA GLN A 123 -2.62 13.45 14.40
C GLN A 123 -1.65 14.63 14.24
N ALA A 124 -0.37 14.36 13.99
CA ALA A 124 0.63 15.40 13.79
C ALA A 124 0.38 16.21 12.51
N ILE A 125 -0.05 15.58 11.42
CA ILE A 125 -0.41 16.28 10.18
C ILE A 125 -1.70 17.09 10.39
N MET A 126 -2.71 16.52 11.04
CA MET A 126 -3.97 17.22 11.33
C MET A 126 -3.73 18.52 12.11
N LYS A 127 -2.86 18.49 13.11
CA LYS A 127 -2.48 19.70 13.88
C LYS A 127 -1.81 20.79 13.04
N ARG A 128 -1.18 20.44 11.91
CA ARG A 128 -0.55 21.42 10.99
C ARG A 128 -1.53 22.00 9.97
N LEU A 129 -2.69 21.38 9.81
CA LEU A 129 -3.76 21.81 8.90
C LEU A 129 -4.78 22.74 9.58
N GLN A 130 -4.68 22.87 10.91
CA GLN A 130 -5.45 23.80 11.74
C GLN A 130 -4.73 25.15 11.82
#